data_AF-A0A967FCR9-F1
#
_entry.id   AF-A0A967FCR9-F1
#
_cell.length_a   1.000
_cell.length_b   1.000
_cell.length_c   1.000
_cell.angle_alpha   90.00
_cell.angle_beta   90.00
_cell.angle_gamma   90.00
#
_symmetry.space_group_name_H-M   'P 1'
#
loop_
_entity.id
_entity.type
_entity.pdbx_description
1 polymer ?
#
loop_
_entity_poly.entity_id
_entity_poly.type
_entity_poly.pdbx_seq_one_letter_code
_entity_poly.pdbx_strand_id
1 'polypeptide(L)' 'MKQIVRPGRFEIGQRPSGGDFVRRLDRNGDGKVSKSEFDGPAEHFSDFDRNGDGYISANEAPQGPPPGRERRPR' A
#
# COMPACT_ATOMS: atom_id res chain seq x y z
N MET A 1 23.59 -37.64 7.36
CA MET A 1 23.50 -36.54 8.35
C MET A 1 22.23 -35.77 8.03
N LYS A 2 21.16 -36.01 8.81
CA LYS A 2 19.79 -35.54 8.52
C LYS A 2 19.66 -34.08 8.98
N GLN A 3 19.45 -33.14 8.06
CA GLN A 3 19.03 -31.79 8.44
C GLN A 3 17.58 -31.83 8.95
N ILE A 4 17.40 -31.26 10.13
CA ILE A 4 16.14 -31.11 10.84
C ILE A 4 15.29 -30.07 10.10
N VAL A 5 14.18 -30.53 9.51
CA VAL A 5 13.10 -29.66 9.02
C VAL A 5 12.33 -29.18 10.25
N ARG A 6 12.35 -27.87 10.52
CA ARG A 6 11.52 -27.25 11.55
C ARG A 6 10.11 -26.99 10.99
N PRO A 7 9.03 -27.29 11.74
CA PRO A 7 7.66 -27.09 11.28
C PRO A 7 7.28 -25.60 11.30
N GLY A 8 6.26 -25.27 10.50
CA GLY A 8 5.90 -23.92 10.09
C GLY A 8 5.70 -22.90 11.21
N ARG A 9 6.18 -21.68 10.93
CA ARG A 9 5.73 -20.46 11.59
C ARG A 9 4.87 -19.71 10.58
N PHE A 10 3.56 -19.73 10.79
CA PHE A 10 2.64 -18.83 10.11
C PHE A 10 3.13 -17.40 10.32
N GLU A 11 3.71 -16.81 9.28
CA GLU A 11 4.07 -15.40 9.27
C GLU A 11 2.77 -14.60 9.25
N ILE A 12 2.54 -13.90 10.35
CA ILE A 12 1.57 -12.82 10.56
C ILE A 12 1.17 -12.15 9.24
N GLY A 13 -0.14 -12.16 8.97
CA GLY A 13 -0.74 -11.70 7.71
C GLY A 13 -0.11 -10.42 7.17
N GLN A 14 0.30 -10.48 5.90
CA GLN A 14 0.74 -9.34 5.12
C GLN A 14 -0.27 -8.22 5.28
N ARG A 15 0.11 -7.20 6.07
CA ARG A 15 -0.57 -5.91 6.04
C ARG A 15 -0.49 -5.46 4.58
N PRO A 16 -1.62 -5.15 3.92
CA PRO A 16 -1.57 -4.58 2.57
C PRO A 16 -0.74 -3.31 2.68
N SER A 17 0.47 -3.39 2.13
CA SER A 17 1.44 -2.31 2.11
C SER A 17 1.05 -1.39 0.96
N GLY A 18 1.53 -0.14 0.94
CA GLY A 18 1.26 0.77 -0.19
C GLY A 18 1.70 0.17 -1.54
N GLY A 19 2.69 -0.73 -1.50
CA GLY A 19 3.08 -1.56 -2.64
C GLY A 19 1.98 -2.50 -3.15
N ASP A 20 1.12 -3.07 -2.30
CA ASP A 20 -0.01 -3.89 -2.73
C ASP A 20 -1.09 -3.06 -3.44
N PHE A 21 -1.29 -1.81 -2.99
CA PHE A 21 -2.21 -0.89 -3.65
C PHE A 21 -1.72 -0.56 -5.07
N VAL A 22 -0.46 -0.13 -5.20
CA VAL A 22 0.11 0.21 -6.51
C VAL A 22 0.09 -1.00 -7.43
N ARG A 23 0.56 -2.17 -6.98
CA ARG A 23 0.59 -3.39 -7.81
C ARG A 23 -0.77 -3.88 -8.31
N ARG A 24 -1.87 -3.47 -7.67
CA ARG A 24 -3.23 -3.84 -8.08
C ARG A 24 -3.82 -2.89 -9.13
N LEU A 25 -3.36 -1.65 -9.17
CA LEU A 25 -3.92 -0.59 -10.02
C LEU A 25 -2.98 -0.18 -11.16
N ASP A 26 -1.67 -0.34 -10.97
CA ASP A 26 -0.61 -0.12 -11.96
C ASP A 26 -0.77 -1.08 -13.14
N ARG A 27 -1.50 -0.63 -14.18
CA ARG A 27 -1.85 -1.44 -15.37
C ARG A 27 -0.76 -1.36 -16.42
N ASN A 28 -0.06 -0.24 -16.49
CA ASN A 28 1.04 -0.02 -17.42
C ASN A 28 2.39 -0.54 -16.88
N GLY A 29 2.51 -0.86 -15.60
CA GLY A 29 3.68 -1.44 -14.96
C GLY A 29 4.78 -0.43 -14.64
N ASP A 30 4.44 0.84 -14.44
CA ASP A 30 5.42 1.91 -14.26
C ASP A 30 5.74 2.23 -12.78
N GLY A 31 5.16 1.45 -11.86
CA GLY A 31 5.47 1.50 -10.43
C GLY A 31 4.74 2.60 -9.66
N LYS A 32 3.75 3.23 -10.29
CA LYS A 32 2.87 4.25 -9.73
C LYS A 32 1.47 4.13 -10.35
N VAL A 33 0.50 4.83 -9.77
CA VAL A 33 -0.89 4.79 -10.25
C VAL A 33 -1.26 6.15 -10.80
N SER A 34 -1.55 6.23 -12.10
CA SER A 34 -2.08 7.45 -12.72
C SER A 34 -3.57 7.66 -12.42
N LYS A 35 -4.08 8.87 -12.67
CA LYS A 35 -5.53 9.18 -12.55
C LYS A 35 -6.43 8.25 -13.38
N SER A 36 -5.94 7.75 -14.50
CA SER A 36 -6.68 6.82 -15.37
C SER A 36 -6.64 5.36 -14.88
N GLU A 37 -5.66 5.03 -14.04
CA GLU A 37 -5.48 3.70 -13.46
C GLU A 37 -6.16 3.57 -12.08
N PHE A 38 -6.34 4.70 -11.41
CA PHE A 38 -7.02 4.77 -10.13
C PHE A 38 -8.51 4.42 -10.26
N ASP A 39 -8.95 3.38 -9.53
CA ASP A 39 -10.32 2.85 -9.58
C ASP A 39 -11.26 3.53 -8.56
N GLY A 40 -10.76 4.51 -7.79
CA GLY A 40 -11.52 5.21 -6.74
C GLY A 40 -12.05 6.60 -7.16
N PRO A 41 -12.71 7.32 -6.23
CA PRO A 41 -13.18 8.69 -6.47
C PRO A 41 -12.01 9.65 -6.72
N ALA A 42 -12.11 10.48 -7.76
CA ALA A 42 -11.05 11.43 -8.12
C ALA A 42 -10.63 12.38 -6.97
N GLU A 43 -11.53 12.65 -6.03
CA GLU A 43 -11.24 13.43 -4.81
C GLU A 43 -10.17 12.73 -3.95
N HIS A 44 -10.29 11.41 -3.76
CA HIS A 44 -9.32 10.62 -2.99
C HIS A 44 -7.96 10.52 -3.69
N PHE A 45 -7.91 10.65 -5.03
CA PHE A 45 -6.64 10.67 -5.73
C PHE A 45 -5.75 11.79 -5.20
N SER A 46 -6.32 12.99 -5.05
CA SER A 46 -5.61 14.17 -4.54
C SER A 46 -5.21 14.02 -3.07
N ASP A 47 -5.94 13.21 -2.28
CA ASP A 47 -5.56 12.90 -0.90
C ASP A 47 -4.30 12.01 -0.82
N PHE A 48 -4.04 11.20 -1.86
CA PHE A 48 -2.88 10.33 -1.94
C PHE A 48 -1.70 10.98 -2.68
N ASP A 49 -1.94 11.72 -3.75
CA ASP A 49 -0.96 12.49 -4.53
C ASP A 49 -0.46 13.71 -3.71
N ARG A 50 0.47 13.45 -2.78
CA ARG A 50 0.95 14.44 -1.80
C ARG A 50 1.94 15.41 -2.42
N ASN A 51 2.68 14.96 -3.44
CA ASN A 51 3.64 15.78 -4.14
C ASN A 51 2.99 16.59 -5.28
N GLY A 52 1.76 16.25 -5.70
CA GLY A 52 1.01 16.93 -6.75
C GLY A 52 1.54 16.67 -8.16
N ASP A 53 2.23 15.55 -8.37
CA ASP A 53 2.84 15.20 -9.67
C ASP A 53 1.85 14.51 -10.62
N GLY A 54 0.65 14.20 -10.13
CA GLY A 54 -0.40 13.53 -10.90
C GLY A 54 -0.33 12.02 -10.85
N TYR A 55 0.47 11.44 -9.95
CA TYR A 55 0.61 10.00 -9.74
C TYR A 55 0.60 9.63 -8.25
N ILE A 56 0.11 8.44 -7.93
CA ILE A 56 0.24 7.87 -6.58
C ILE A 56 1.40 6.89 -6.57
N SER A 57 2.53 7.29 -5.97
CA SER A 57 3.69 6.43 -5.79
C SER A 57 3.48 5.41 -4.66
N ALA A 58 4.28 4.35 -4.58
CA ALA A 58 4.18 3.36 -3.49
C ALA A 58 4.38 3.96 -2.08
N ASN A 59 5.07 5.09 -1.97
CA ASN A 59 5.24 5.85 -0.73
C ASN A 59 4.00 6.68 -0.34
N GLU A 60 3.20 7.05 -1.34
CA GLU A 60 1.97 7.85 -1.23
C GLU A 60 0.72 6.99 -1.08
N ALA A 61 0.79 5.78 -1.62
CA ALA A 61 -0.23 4.76 -1.50
C ALA A 61 -0.52 4.41 -0.02
N PRO A 62 -1.78 4.08 0.31
CA PRO A 62 -2.17 3.72 1.67
C PRO A 62 -1.42 2.45 2.13
N GLN A 63 -0.62 2.56 3.19
CA GLN A 63 0.19 1.45 3.73
C GLN A 63 -0.51 0.59 4.80
N GLY A 64 -1.84 0.54 4.78
CA GLY A 64 -2.67 -0.16 5.75
C GLY A 64 -3.85 0.69 6.22
N PRO A 65 -4.65 0.19 7.19
CA PRO A 65 -5.66 1.03 7.83
C PRO A 65 -4.99 2.32 8.32
N PRO A 66 -5.68 3.48 8.25
CA PRO A 66 -5.11 4.76 8.70
C PRO A 66 -4.47 4.52 10.07
N PRO A 67 -3.27 5.07 10.37
CA PRO A 67 -2.67 4.91 11.68
C PRO A 67 -3.76 5.29 12.66
N GLY A 68 -4.26 4.30 13.42
CA GLY A 68 -5.39 4.51 14.32
C GLY A 68 -4.94 5.66 15.18
N ARG A 69 -5.57 6.84 15.01
CA ARG A 69 -5.13 8.10 15.60
C ARG A 69 -4.72 7.77 17.02
N GLU A 70 -3.40 7.78 17.26
CA GLU A 70 -2.86 7.49 18.58
C GLU A 70 -3.66 8.36 19.52
N ARG A 71 -4.39 7.72 20.43
CA ARG A 71 -5.26 8.41 21.37
C ARG A 71 -4.35 9.29 22.19
N ARG A 72 -4.20 10.55 21.76
CA ARG A 72 -3.47 11.59 22.46
C ARG A 72 -4.03 11.60 23.89
N PRO A 73 -3.27 11.15 24.91
CA PRO A 73 -3.78 11.18 26.27
C PRO A 73 -4.01 12.65 26.63
N ARG A 74 -5.16 12.94 27.23
CA ARG A 74 -5.48 14.27 27.75
C ARG A 74 -4.69 14.56 29.01
#